data_AF-A0A1W6KNQ6-F1
#
_entry.id   AF-A0A1W6KNQ6-F1
#
_cell.length_a   1.000
_cell.length_b   1.000
_cell.length_c   1.000
_cell.angle_alpha   90.00
_cell.angle_beta   90.00
_cell.angle_gamma   90.00
#
_symmetry.space_group_name_H-M   'P 1'
#
loop_
_entity.id
_entity.type
_entity.pdbx_description
1 polymer ?
#
loop_
_entity_poly.entity_id
_entity_poly.type
_entity_poly.pdbx_seq_one_letter_code
_entity_poly.pdbx_strand_id
1 'polypeptide(L)'
;MVRKEGVAHIPRPAAEQGMARLMMRLPATRATIRATAVSRPHLYELCGAYGEACAALDRMRKDMSADPAIVTEYEIICAEIEIDVIRILFDER
;
A
#
# COMPACT_ATOMS: atom_id res chain seq x y z
N MET A 1 -16.21 -25.04 6.42
CA MET A 1 -15.14 -24.37 7.17
C MET A 1 -14.53 -23.30 6.27
N VAL A 2 -15.06 -22.07 6.32
CA VAL A 2 -14.43 -20.95 5.60
C VAL A 2 -13.18 -20.59 6.37
N ARG A 3 -12.01 -20.85 5.79
CA ARG A 3 -10.76 -20.31 6.32
C ARG A 3 -10.87 -18.80 6.15
N LYS A 4 -11.13 -18.09 7.25
CA LYS A 4 -10.80 -16.67 7.33
C LYS A 4 -9.28 -16.63 7.21
N GLU A 5 -8.79 -16.41 6.00
CA GLU A 5 -7.42 -15.92 5.81
C GLU A 5 -7.31 -14.70 6.72
N GLY A 6 -6.50 -14.82 7.77
CA GLY A 6 -6.29 -13.74 8.69
C GLY A 6 -5.67 -12.62 7.88
N VAL A 7 -6.44 -11.56 7.61
CA VAL A 7 -5.88 -10.27 7.26
C VAL A 7 -4.90 -9.97 8.39
N ALA A 8 -3.61 -10.11 8.09
CA ALA A 8 -2.56 -9.82 9.04
C ALA A 8 -2.87 -8.42 9.61
N HIS A 9 -2.92 -8.30 10.93
CA HIS A 9 -3.14 -6.99 11.54
C HIS A 9 -1.98 -6.09 11.12
N ILE A 10 -2.23 -5.20 10.17
CA ILE A 10 -1.17 -4.35 9.64
C ILE A 10 -0.77 -3.39 10.76
N PRO A 11 0.50 -3.40 11.19
CA PRO A 11 0.94 -2.55 12.27
C PRO A 11 0.67 -1.09 11.90
N ARG A 12 0.04 -0.34 12.81
CA ARG A 12 -0.29 1.09 12.65
C ARG A 12 0.86 1.93 12.06
N PRO A 13 2.14 1.75 12.46
CA PRO A 13 3.26 2.45 11.83
C PRO A 13 3.43 2.18 10.33
N ALA A 14 3.16 0.96 9.85
CA ALA A 14 3.23 0.62 8.43
C ALA A 14 2.12 1.33 7.64
N ALA A 15 0.90 1.41 8.19
CA ALA A 15 -0.20 2.14 7.57
C ALA A 15 0.04 3.66 7.48
N GLU A 16 0.58 4.26 8.54
CA GLU A 16 0.94 5.69 8.52
C GLU A 16 2.07 5.98 7.51
N GLN A 17 3.10 5.13 7.46
CA GLN A 17 4.19 5.24 6.49
C GLN A 17 3.71 5.04 5.05
N GLY A 18 2.88 4.02 4.80
CA GLY A 18 2.34 3.76 3.49
C GLY A 18 1.37 4.85 3.02
N MET A 19 0.56 5.42 3.91
CA MET A 19 -0.25 6.60 3.60
C MET A 19 0.62 7.78 3.18
N ALA A 20 1.70 8.06 3.91
CA ALA A 20 2.63 9.13 3.55
C ALA A 20 3.29 8.88 2.18
N ARG A 21 3.69 7.64 1.89
CA ARG A 21 4.26 7.26 0.58
C ARG A 21 3.24 7.40 -0.55
N LEU A 22 1.99 6.94 -0.36
CA LEU A 22 0.91 7.12 -1.33
C LEU A 22 0.62 8.60 -1.59
N MET A 23 0.61 9.43 -0.55
CA MET A 23 0.44 10.88 -0.70
C MET A 23 1.58 11.53 -1.50
N MET A 24 2.82 11.03 -1.37
CA MET A 24 3.93 11.48 -2.21
C MET A 24 3.78 11.01 -3.65
N ARG A 25 3.34 9.76 -3.84
CA ARG A 25 3.18 9.12 -5.15
C ARG A 25 2.01 9.67 -5.95
N LEU A 26 0.91 9.99 -5.28
CA LEU A 26 -0.36 10.47 -5.84
C LEU A 26 -0.67 11.87 -5.31
N PRO A 27 0.09 12.90 -5.72
CA PRO A 27 0.00 14.23 -5.12
C PRO A 27 -1.37 14.90 -5.29
N ALA A 28 -2.06 14.64 -6.41
CA ALA A 28 -3.38 15.19 -6.70
C ALA A 28 -4.48 14.67 -5.77
N THR A 29 -4.30 13.49 -5.16
CA THR A 29 -5.30 12.84 -4.31
C THR A 29 -4.97 12.92 -2.82
N ARG A 30 -3.92 13.66 -2.43
CA ARG A 30 -3.45 13.79 -1.03
C ARG A 30 -4.56 14.07 -0.01
N ALA A 31 -5.37 15.09 -0.29
CA ALA A 31 -6.44 15.50 0.62
C ALA A 31 -7.51 14.39 0.75
N THR A 32 -7.85 13.75 -0.37
CA THR A 32 -8.81 12.64 -0.44
C THR A 32 -8.29 11.41 0.30
N ILE A 33 -7.04 10.99 0.07
CA ILE A 33 -6.41 9.88 0.80
C ILE A 33 -6.53 10.09 2.30
N ARG A 34 -6.13 11.27 2.79
CA ARG A 34 -6.16 11.58 4.22
C ARG A 34 -7.58 11.58 4.79
N ALA A 35 -8.54 12.15 4.08
CA ALA A 35 -9.93 12.21 4.53
C ALA A 35 -10.57 10.82 4.54
N THR A 36 -10.40 10.05 3.46
CA THR A 36 -11.01 8.73 3.28
C THR A 36 -10.38 7.69 4.19
N ALA A 37 -9.07 7.75 4.47
CA ALA A 37 -8.41 6.78 5.35
C ALA A 37 -8.88 6.87 6.80
N VAL A 38 -9.40 8.03 7.25
CA VAL A 38 -9.98 8.20 8.58
C VAL A 38 -11.33 7.48 8.69
N SER A 39 -12.12 7.44 7.61
CA SER A 39 -13.49 6.91 7.61
C SER A 39 -13.62 5.53 6.98
N ARG A 40 -12.66 5.07 6.17
CA ARG A 40 -12.67 3.77 5.49
C ARG A 40 -11.49 2.89 5.97
N PRO A 41 -11.73 1.95 6.92
CA PRO A 41 -10.70 1.05 7.43
C PRO A 41 -9.99 0.23 6.35
N HIS A 42 -10.71 -0.19 5.31
CA HIS A 42 -10.13 -0.91 4.18
C HIS A 42 -9.05 -0.10 3.44
N LEU A 43 -9.26 1.21 3.26
CA LEU A 43 -8.23 2.07 2.67
C LEU A 43 -7.01 2.19 3.60
N TYR A 44 -7.25 2.23 4.91
CA TYR A 44 -6.18 2.29 5.89
C TYR A 44 -5.33 1.00 5.92
N GLU A 45 -5.97 -0.15 5.79
CA GLU A 45 -5.28 -1.45 5.61
C GLU A 45 -4.48 -1.46 4.31
N LEU A 46 -5.06 -0.98 3.20
CA LEU A 46 -4.37 -0.92 1.91
C LEU A 46 -3.13 0.02 1.95
N CYS A 47 -3.23 1.15 2.67
CA CYS A 47 -2.07 1.99 2.97
C CYS A 47 -0.98 1.19 3.72
N GLY A 48 -1.37 0.36 4.69
CA GLY A 48 -0.48 -0.54 5.39
C GLY A 48 0.28 -1.50 4.49
N ALA A 49 -0.45 -2.22 3.63
CA ALA A 49 0.12 -3.17 2.68
C ALA A 49 1.10 -2.47 1.73
N TYR A 50 0.75 -1.27 1.24
CA TYR A 50 1.65 -0.46 0.42
C TYR A 50 2.94 -0.10 1.15
N GLY A 51 2.84 0.29 2.42
CA GLY A 51 3.99 0.61 3.28
C GLY A 51 4.94 -0.56 3.43
N GLU A 52 4.41 -1.77 3.68
CA GLU A 52 5.19 -2.99 3.81
C GLU A 52 5.86 -3.40 2.48
N ALA A 53 5.12 -3.36 1.37
CA ALA A 53 5.64 -3.66 0.04
C ALA A 53 6.78 -2.70 -0.34
N CYS A 54 6.58 -1.40 -0.12
CA CYS A 54 7.63 -0.39 -0.32
C CYS A 54 8.85 -0.63 0.56
N ALA A 55 8.66 -0.99 1.84
CA ALA A 55 9.76 -1.25 2.74
C ALA A 55 10.55 -2.50 2.35
N ALA A 56 9.88 -3.56 1.87
CA ALA A 56 10.53 -4.74 1.31
C ALA A 56 11.33 -4.41 0.05
N LEU A 57 10.72 -3.65 -0.87
CA LEU A 57 11.37 -3.20 -2.10
C LEU A 57 12.60 -2.32 -1.82
N ASP A 58 12.52 -1.41 -0.85
CA ASP A 58 13.64 -0.57 -0.42
C ASP A 58 14.80 -1.40 0.15
N ARG A 59 14.52 -2.53 0.82
CA ARG A 59 15.55 -3.45 1.31
C ARG A 59 16.20 -4.21 0.15
N MET A 60 15.39 -4.75 -0.76
CA MET A 60 15.89 -5.51 -1.92
C MET A 60 16.72 -4.64 -2.86
N ARG A 61 16.31 -3.39 -3.12
CA ARG A 61 17.07 -2.45 -3.96
C ARG A 61 18.44 -2.08 -3.40
N LYS A 62 18.64 -2.20 -2.08
CA LYS A 62 19.94 -1.98 -1.42
C LYS A 62 20.81 -3.23 -1.41
N ASP A 63 20.23 -4.40 -1.65
CA ASP A 63 20.91 -5.69 -1.67
C ASP A 63 21.30 -6.05 -3.10
N MET A 64 22.59 -6.02 -3.41
CA MET A 64 23.10 -6.37 -4.74
C MET A 64 22.87 -7.84 -5.12
N SER A 65 22.48 -8.69 -4.17
CA SER A 65 22.16 -10.10 -4.39
C SER A 65 20.67 -10.39 -4.56
N ALA A 66 19.81 -9.37 -4.43
CA ALA A 66 18.38 -9.54 -4.61
C ALA A 66 18.04 -9.98 -6.04
N ASP A 67 17.16 -10.98 -6.16
CA ASP A 67 16.68 -11.46 -7.45
C ASP A 67 15.88 -10.35 -8.17
N PRO A 68 16.31 -9.92 -9.38
CA PRO A 68 15.60 -8.91 -10.15
C PRO A 68 14.14 -9.27 -10.45
N ALA A 69 13.80 -10.57 -10.55
CA ALA A 69 12.44 -11.02 -10.75
C ALA A 69 11.56 -10.69 -9.53
N ILE A 70 12.05 -10.97 -8.32
CA ILE A 70 11.33 -10.67 -7.07
C ILE A 70 11.18 -9.15 -6.88
N VAL A 71 12.21 -8.37 -7.22
CA VAL A 71 12.13 -6.90 -7.20
C VAL A 71 11.00 -6.42 -8.12
N THR A 72 10.93 -6.96 -9.34
CA THR A 72 9.90 -6.62 -10.32
C THR A 72 8.50 -7.01 -9.83
N GLU A 73 8.34 -8.17 -9.20
CA GLU A 73 7.07 -8.58 -8.58
C GLU A 73 6.59 -7.58 -7.53
N TYR A 74 7.48 -7.11 -6.66
CA TYR A 74 7.13 -6.11 -5.64
C TYR A 74 6.83 -4.73 -6.25
N GLU A 75 7.45 -4.36 -7.37
CA GLU A 75 7.10 -3.15 -8.11
C GLU A 75 5.69 -3.23 -8.69
N ILE A 76 5.32 -4.39 -9.24
CA ILE A 76 3.96 -4.65 -9.74
C ILE A 76 2.96 -4.58 -8.59
N ILE A 77 3.23 -5.24 -7.45
CA ILE A 77 2.36 -5.18 -6.26
C ILE A 77 2.16 -3.73 -5.80
N CYS A 78 3.22 -2.92 -5.74
CA CYS A 78 3.09 -1.50 -5.40
C CYS A 78 2.16 -0.75 -6.38
N ALA A 79 2.31 -1.00 -7.68
CA ALA A 79 1.48 -0.37 -8.72
C ALA A 79 0.02 -0.82 -8.65
N GLU A 80 -0.25 -2.11 -8.39
CA GLU A 80 -1.61 -2.63 -8.20
C GLU A 80 -2.29 -1.99 -7.00
N ILE A 81 -1.58 -1.87 -5.87
CA ILE A 81 -2.10 -1.18 -4.70
C ILE A 81 -2.38 0.30 -4.99
N GLU A 82 -1.50 0.99 -5.72
CA GLU A 82 -1.74 2.38 -6.16
C GLU A 82 -3.04 2.50 -6.98
N ILE A 83 -3.29 1.55 -7.88
CA ILE A 83 -4.52 1.49 -8.69
C ILE A 83 -5.74 1.26 -7.80
N ASP A 84 -5.68 0.30 -6.87
CA ASP A 84 -6.80 -0.01 -5.97
C ASP A 84 -7.12 1.16 -5.02
N VAL A 85 -6.11 1.88 -4.55
CA VAL A 85 -6.30 3.12 -3.81
C VAL A 85 -7.06 4.13 -4.67
N ILE A 86 -6.63 4.38 -5.90
CA ILE A 86 -7.31 5.31 -6.82
C ILE A 86 -8.77 4.88 -7.02
N ARG A 87 -9.02 3.58 -7.23
CA ARG A 87 -10.39 3.04 -7.34
C ARG A 87 -11.18 3.36 -6.09
N ILE A 88 -10.70 3.03 -4.90
CA ILE A 88 -11.43 3.31 -3.65
C ILE A 88 -11.73 4.80 -3.45
N LEU A 89 -10.83 5.70 -3.90
CA LEU A 89 -11.01 7.15 -3.77
C LEU A 89 -12.05 7.72 -4.74
N PHE A 90 -12.23 7.10 -5.90
CA PHE A 90 -13.11 7.61 -6.97
C PHE A 90 -14.32 6.70 -7.26
N ASP A 91 -14.38 5.52 -6.65
CA ASP A 91 -15.51 4.61 -6.66
C ASP A 91 -16.53 5.07 -5.61
N GLU A 92 -17.10 6.25 -5.89
CA GLU A 92 -18.36 6.73 -5.35
C GLU A 92 -19.28 7.08 -6.53
N ARG A 93 -19.94 6.05 -7.06
CA ARG A 93 -21.26 6.14 -7.67
C ARG A 93 -22.12 4.94 -7.31
#